data_AF-A0A528F6T1-F1
#
_entry.id   AF-A0A528F6T1-F1
#
_cell.length_a   1.000
_cell.length_b   1.000
_cell.length_c   1.000
_cell.angle_alpha   90.00
_cell.angle_beta   90.00
_cell.angle_gamma   90.00
#
_symmetry.space_group_name_H-M   'P 1'
#
loop_
_entity.id
_entity.type
_entity.pdbx_description
1 polymer ?
#
loop_
_entity_poly.entity_id
_entity_poly.type
_entity_poly.pdbx_seq_one_letter_code
_entity_poly.pdbx_strand_id
1 'polypeptide(L)' 'EGRIQSIVHRGVNETSVDGMWVEPLGSVTSIMYATPNFSSRQNVVRVNTVEPGALRAPGENPSAFGIES' A
#
# COMPACT_ATOMS: atom_id res chain seq x y z
N GLU A 1 2.46 3.76 27.37
CA GLU A 1 3.77 3.64 26.68
C GLU A 1 3.73 3.96 25.18
N GLY A 2 2.58 4.16 24.53
CA GLY A 2 2.54 4.58 23.11
C GLY A 2 3.09 3.55 22.10
N ARG A 3 3.39 2.32 22.53
CA ARG A 3 3.95 1.28 21.66
C ARG A 3 2.88 0.67 20.76
N ILE A 4 3.15 0.63 19.46
CA ILE A 4 2.31 -0.07 18.48
C ILE A 4 2.40 -1.59 18.73
N GLN A 5 1.26 -2.22 19.00
CA GLN A 5 1.18 -3.67 19.26
C GLN A 5 0.78 -4.46 18.00
N SER A 6 -0.01 -3.84 17.12
CA SER A 6 -0.49 -4.50 15.92
C SER A 6 -0.84 -3.50 14.82
N ILE A 7 -0.61 -3.88 13.56
CA ILE A 7 -1.09 -3.17 12.38
C ILE A 7 -1.83 -4.15 11.46
N VAL A 8 -3.05 -3.76 11.06
CA VAL A 8 -3.82 -4.44 10.01
C VAL A 8 -4.04 -3.47 8.87
N HIS A 9 -3.32 -3.69 7.75
CA HIS A 9 -3.39 -2.84 6.56
C HIS A 9 -4.20 -3.54 5.46
N ARG A 10 -5.16 -2.82 4.85
CA ARG A 10 -5.92 -3.28 3.67
C ARG A 10 -5.86 -2.21 2.58
N GLY A 11 -5.03 -2.46 1.57
CA GLY A 11 -4.79 -1.55 0.46
C GLY A 11 -5.60 -1.93 -0.77
N VAL A 12 -6.00 -0.92 -1.54
CA VAL A 12 -6.64 -1.08 -2.85
C VAL A 12 -6.08 -0.01 -3.81
N ASN A 13 -5.69 -0.42 -5.02
CA ASN A 13 -5.41 0.51 -6.11
C ASN A 13 -6.16 0.11 -7.39
N GLU A 14 -6.38 1.08 -8.26
CA GLU A 14 -6.97 0.87 -9.58
C GLU A 14 -5.90 0.34 -10.56
N THR A 15 -6.35 -0.44 -11.54
CA THR A 15 -5.57 -0.82 -12.72
C THR A 15 -6.47 -0.88 -13.96
N SER A 16 -5.89 -0.92 -15.15
CA SER A 16 -6.67 -1.00 -16.40
C SER A 16 -7.38 -2.36 -16.53
N VAL A 17 -8.43 -2.41 -17.34
CA VAL A 17 -9.13 -3.67 -17.65
C VAL A 17 -8.23 -4.69 -18.36
N ASP A 18 -7.30 -4.20 -19.18
CA ASP A 18 -6.42 -5.01 -20.03
C ASP A 18 -5.01 -5.24 -19.45
N GLY A 19 -4.66 -4.53 -18.38
CA GLY A 19 -3.33 -4.55 -17.76
C GLY A 19 -3.34 -5.01 -16.30
N MET A 20 -2.16 -4.97 -15.69
CA MET A 20 -1.99 -5.25 -14.27
C MET A 20 -0.85 -4.41 -13.70
N TRP A 21 -1.23 -3.39 -12.95
CA TRP A 21 -0.33 -2.58 -12.14
C TRP A 21 -0.71 -2.69 -10.66
N VAL A 22 0.26 -3.05 -9.83
CA VAL A 22 0.11 -3.09 -8.38
C VAL A 22 0.89 -1.95 -7.77
N GLU A 23 0.20 -1.06 -7.08
CA GLU A 23 0.83 -0.06 -6.20
C GLU A 23 0.94 -0.68 -4.79
N PRO A 24 2.13 -1.04 -4.28
CA PRO A 24 2.23 -1.80 -3.04
C PRO A 24 2.08 -0.90 -1.80
N LEU A 25 0.84 -0.66 -1.38
CA LEU A 25 0.51 0.31 -0.31
C LEU A 25 1.01 -0.09 1.09
N GLY A 26 1.45 -1.33 1.28
CA GLY A 26 1.99 -1.82 2.55
C GLY A 26 3.52 -1.68 2.70
N SER A 27 4.23 -1.17 1.68
CA SER A 27 5.70 -1.20 1.63
C SER A 27 6.35 -0.54 2.85
N VAL A 28 6.01 0.71 3.14
CA VAL A 28 6.60 1.48 4.26
C VAL A 28 5.97 1.08 5.59
N THR A 29 4.68 0.78 5.61
CA THR A 29 3.97 0.29 6.81
C THR A 29 4.68 -0.91 7.44
N SER A 30 5.28 -1.78 6.63
CA SER A 30 5.94 -3.01 7.11
C SER A 30 7.32 -2.82 7.73
N ILE A 31 7.96 -1.66 7.53
CA ILE A 31 9.36 -1.43 7.89
C ILE A 31 9.59 -0.24 8.84
N MET A 32 8.62 0.66 8.97
CA MET A 32 8.86 1.96 9.61
C MET A 32 8.91 1.91 11.14
N TYR A 33 8.03 1.12 11.77
CA TYR A 33 7.88 1.08 13.22
C TYR A 33 7.97 -0.34 13.78
N ALA A 34 8.51 -0.46 15.00
CA ALA A 34 8.50 -1.70 15.76
C ALA A 34 7.05 -2.14 16.04
N THR A 35 6.60 -3.17 15.34
CA THR A 35 5.24 -3.72 15.45
C THR A 35 5.31 -5.24 15.52
N PRO A 36 5.01 -5.86 16.68
CA PRO A 36 5.16 -7.31 16.84
C PRO A 36 4.12 -8.12 16.04
N ASN A 37 2.98 -7.52 15.67
CA ASN A 37 1.92 -8.21 14.93
C ASN A 37 1.52 -7.41 13.69
N PHE A 38 1.88 -7.89 12.50
CA PHE A 38 1.58 -7.20 11.24
C PHE A 38 0.83 -8.11 10.28
N SER A 39 -0.29 -7.62 9.73
CA SER A 39 -0.97 -8.25 8.60
C SER A 39 -1.32 -7.19 7.55
N SER A 40 -0.82 -7.37 6.34
CA SER A 40 -1.15 -6.51 5.20
C SER A 40 -1.73 -7.32 4.05
N ARG A 41 -2.69 -6.73 3.33
CA ARG A 41 -3.24 -7.28 2.09
C ARG A 41 -3.46 -6.14 1.10
N GLN A 42 -2.89 -6.30 -0.10
CA GLN A 42 -3.13 -5.45 -1.25
C GLN A 42 -4.17 -6.11 -2.16
N ASN A 43 -5.14 -5.34 -2.66
CA ASN A 43 -6.01 -5.75 -3.74
C ASN A 43 -5.91 -4.74 -4.89
N VAL A 44 -6.32 -5.17 -6.08
CA VAL A 44 -6.30 -4.36 -7.29
C VAL A 44 -7.69 -4.41 -7.91
N VAL A 45 -8.21 -3.26 -8.33
CA VAL A 45 -9.53 -3.15 -8.97
C VAL A 45 -9.33 -2.78 -10.43
N ARG A 46 -9.83 -3.62 -11.33
CA ARG A 46 -9.82 -3.33 -12.77
C ARG A 46 -10.93 -2.35 -13.10
N VAL A 47 -10.57 -1.23 -13.73
CA VAL A 47 -11.49 -0.19 -14.17
C VAL A 47 -11.11 0.28 -15.58
N ASN A 48 -12.04 0.96 -16.26
CA ASN A 48 -11.81 1.52 -17.60
C ASN A 48 -10.88 2.74 -17.53
N THR A 49 -9.60 2.49 -17.32
CA THR A 49 -8.52 3.49 -17.30
C THR A 49 -7.32 3.03 -18.12
N VAL A 50 -6.37 3.93 -18.38
CA VAL A 50 -5.05 3.56 -18.91
C VAL A 50 -4.30 2.73 -17.87
N GLU A 51 -3.41 1.83 -18.32
CA GLU A 51 -2.56 1.09 -17.38
C GLU A 51 -1.72 2.07 -16.56
N PRO A 52 -1.79 2.04 -15.21
CA PRO A 52 -0.96 2.90 -14.38
C PRO A 52 0.53 2.60 -14.58
N GLY A 53 1.37 3.55 -14.23
CA GLY A 53 2.83 3.40 -14.29
C GLY A 53 3.51 4.01 -13.09
N ALA A 54 4.83 3.88 -13.02
CA ALA A 54 5.60 4.38 -11.90
C ALA A 54 5.57 5.91 -11.84
N LEU A 55 5.13 6.45 -10.70
CA LEU A 55 5.48 7.78 -10.23
C LEU A 55 6.59 7.66 -9.18
N ARG A 56 7.32 8.76 -8.90
CA ARG A 56 8.46 8.73 -7.97
C ARG A 56 8.07 8.09 -6.62
N ALA A 57 8.81 7.04 -6.23
CA ALA A 57 8.55 6.19 -5.06
C ALA A 57 7.21 5.41 -5.14
N PRO A 58 7.07 4.49 -6.12
CA PRO A 58 5.85 3.75 -6.36
C PRO A 58 5.56 2.76 -5.22
N GLY A 59 4.45 2.96 -4.54
CA GLY A 59 4.04 2.23 -3.35
C GLY A 59 4.57 2.87 -2.07
N GLU A 60 5.84 3.26 -2.02
CA GLU A 60 6.38 3.85 -0.79
C GLU A 60 5.77 5.22 -0.49
N ASN A 61 5.54 6.06 -1.51
CA ASN A 61 4.94 7.37 -1.31
C ASN A 61 3.55 7.29 -0.64
N PRO A 62 2.56 6.58 -1.19
CA PRO A 62 1.26 6.44 -0.54
C PRO A 62 1.31 5.60 0.74
N SER A 63 2.22 4.62 0.84
CA SER A 63 2.38 3.83 2.06
C SER A 63 2.88 4.67 3.24
N ALA A 64 3.87 5.53 3.00
CA ALA A 64 4.40 6.46 4.00
C ALA A 64 3.33 7.48 4.41
N PHE A 65 2.59 8.04 3.45
CA PHE A 65 1.48 8.93 3.77
C PHE A 65 0.44 8.25 4.69
N GLY A 66 0.06 7.01 4.38
CA GLY A 66 -0.96 6.29 5.14
C GLY A 66 -0.54 5.92 6.57
N ILE A 67 0.73 5.60 6.82
CA ILE A 67 1.21 5.22 8.17
C ILE A 67 1.52 6.44 9.06
N GLU A 68 1.78 7.61 8.46
CA GLU A 68 2.09 8.86 9.17
C GLU A 68 0.87 9.75 9.45
N SER A 69 -0.35 9.29 9.12
CA SER A 69 -1.61 10.00 9.34
C SER A 69 -2.21 9.74 10.72
#